data_AF-A0A954R3V3-F1
#
_entry.id   AF-A0A954R3V3-F1
#
_cell.length_a   1.000
_cell.length_b   1.000
_cell.length_c   1.000
_cell.angle_alpha   90.00
_cell.angle_beta   90.00
_cell.angle_gamma   90.00
#
_symmetry.space_group_name_H-M   'P 1'
#
loop_
_entity.id
_entity.type
_entity.pdbx_description
1 polymer ?
#
loop_
_entity_poly.entity_id
_entity_poly.type
_entity_poly.pdbx_seq_one_letter_code
_entity_poly.pdbx_strand_id
1 'polypeptide(L)'
;YLLPALGHACIGGGEGSQQTQFHLTWSGGYGHAHADSLSLLLFSNGHELLSDLGYTHTAYRAWTLATAAHNTVVIDGQNQALGSRKAPTDGSLLGFDARSDRVQMVSADGIRGYPGLAKTYRRTLIVVEANHQQRYAIDHFEVSGGQTHDYFLHGDADVETCVSTQLELRPMESLLPKGLDWTATRNEGEAHRIAEPNYAYGFLRELHAATVPINEAIPVSFRATIGKGPGLRVSIMPEDGSQLITGVNPAIRPAGEDDSKLDQFNRPFILLRREAKDRTSNFISVIEPYEEEPFLTSVERISLPDGAIAVRVAIGDRTDIIVIGAQTGVTIPAGQNFVRFRGDYGVMSLRGEAIEHAFSLGEGGWTSENFRLASTGLRSMPLQAMESGKLVLAATSLPAPEKNDVVRVVTSDGWVYPYTLVAAETRGDQLWLTVGEGPGFQFDAQKQHMQFASFPQREHSGAVRVEWTTRAER
;
A
#
# COMPACT_ATOMS: atom_id res chain seq x y z
N TYR A 1 -1.00 -12.78 -5.82
CA TYR A 1 0.21 -13.56 -5.46
C TYR A 1 1.16 -12.72 -4.62
N LEU A 2 2.10 -13.37 -3.92
CA LEU A 2 3.15 -12.73 -3.13
C LEU A 2 4.52 -13.18 -3.67
N LEU A 3 5.45 -12.24 -3.84
CA LEU A 3 6.87 -12.50 -4.15
C LEU A 3 7.69 -11.99 -2.96
N PRO A 4 7.79 -12.78 -1.87
CA PRO A 4 8.20 -12.25 -0.58
C PRO A 4 9.67 -11.80 -0.55
N ALA A 5 10.56 -12.56 -1.20
CA ALA A 5 11.98 -12.23 -1.27
C ALA A 5 12.28 -10.99 -2.12
N LEU A 6 11.44 -10.68 -3.11
CA LEU A 6 11.52 -9.45 -3.90
C LEU A 6 10.98 -8.25 -3.12
N GLY A 7 10.02 -8.50 -2.22
CA GLY A 7 9.26 -7.46 -1.55
C GLY A 7 8.15 -6.91 -2.44
N HIS A 8 7.32 -7.80 -3.00
CA HIS A 8 6.23 -7.41 -3.90
C HIS A 8 4.96 -8.23 -3.65
N ALA A 9 3.81 -7.58 -3.63
CA ALA A 9 2.50 -8.23 -3.61
C ALA A 9 1.66 -7.78 -4.80
N CYS A 10 0.87 -8.71 -5.33
CA CYS A 10 -0.21 -8.43 -6.28
C CYS A 10 -1.50 -9.02 -5.71
N ILE A 11 -2.48 -8.20 -5.38
CA ILE A 11 -3.80 -8.63 -4.88
C ILE A 11 -4.90 -8.12 -5.81
N GLY A 12 -6.01 -8.85 -5.91
CA GLY A 12 -7.04 -8.58 -6.91
C GLY A 12 -7.75 -9.86 -7.39
N GLY A 13 -8.26 -9.82 -8.61
CA GLY A 13 -8.98 -10.95 -9.21
C GLY A 13 -9.66 -10.57 -10.53
N GLY A 14 -10.61 -11.41 -10.97
CA GLY A 14 -11.24 -11.30 -12.28
C GLY A 14 -10.52 -12.15 -13.35
N GLU A 15 -11.02 -12.11 -14.57
CA GLU A 15 -10.55 -12.94 -15.68
C GLU A 15 -10.39 -12.13 -16.96
N GLY A 16 -9.43 -12.52 -17.82
CA GLY A 16 -9.18 -11.89 -19.11
C GLY A 16 -8.92 -10.38 -19.00
N SER A 17 -9.56 -9.59 -19.86
CA SER A 17 -9.44 -8.13 -19.86
C SER A 17 -10.06 -7.46 -18.64
N GLN A 18 -10.91 -8.14 -17.88
CA GLN A 18 -11.58 -7.60 -16.69
C GLN A 18 -10.80 -7.87 -15.39
N GLN A 19 -9.56 -8.36 -15.49
CA GLN A 19 -8.71 -8.50 -14.32
C GLN A 19 -8.42 -7.16 -13.68
N THR A 20 -8.54 -7.10 -12.36
CA THR A 20 -8.08 -6.00 -11.54
C THR A 20 -6.92 -6.48 -10.67
N GLN A 21 -5.79 -5.78 -10.73
CA GLN A 21 -4.55 -6.12 -10.05
C GLN A 21 -3.98 -4.87 -9.36
N PHE A 22 -3.86 -4.93 -8.04
CA PHE A 22 -3.17 -3.94 -7.22
C PHE A 22 -1.79 -4.48 -6.87
N HIS A 23 -0.76 -3.78 -7.32
CA HIS A 23 0.64 -4.14 -7.12
C HIS A 23 1.26 -3.20 -6.08
N LEU A 24 1.75 -3.75 -4.98
CA LEU A 24 2.44 -3.00 -3.93
C LEU A 24 3.88 -3.51 -3.82
N THR A 25 4.84 -2.60 -3.94
CA THR A 25 6.26 -2.90 -3.75
C THR A 25 6.78 -2.36 -2.42
N TRP A 26 7.67 -3.12 -1.80
CA TRP A 26 8.53 -2.70 -0.69
C TRP A 26 9.96 -3.24 -0.91
N SER A 27 10.34 -3.43 -2.17
CA SER A 27 11.67 -3.93 -2.55
C SER A 27 12.78 -3.00 -2.08
N GLY A 28 13.91 -3.57 -1.65
CA GLY A 28 15.10 -2.81 -1.32
C GLY A 28 15.88 -2.36 -2.56
N GLY A 29 16.52 -1.19 -2.46
CA GLY A 29 17.36 -0.67 -3.53
C GLY A 29 18.81 -1.16 -3.45
N TYR A 30 19.31 -1.75 -4.55
CA TYR A 30 20.68 -2.27 -4.67
C TYR A 30 21.36 -1.97 -6.02
N GLY A 31 20.88 -0.94 -6.73
CA GLY A 31 21.29 -0.60 -8.09
C GLY A 31 20.10 -0.62 -9.05
N HIS A 32 20.09 0.30 -10.03
CA HIS A 32 18.93 0.58 -10.89
C HIS A 32 17.61 0.78 -10.12
N ALA A 33 17.70 1.23 -8.87
CA ALA A 33 16.57 1.45 -7.98
C ALA A 33 15.91 2.81 -8.26
N HIS A 34 14.62 2.88 -8.00
CA HIS A 34 13.86 4.11 -7.90
C HIS A 34 13.63 4.44 -6.41
N ALA A 35 13.22 5.67 -6.10
CA ALA A 35 12.88 6.09 -4.74
C ALA A 35 11.40 5.83 -4.46
N ASP A 36 10.95 4.58 -4.62
CA ASP A 36 9.56 4.18 -4.86
C ASP A 36 8.99 3.16 -3.85
N SER A 37 9.63 3.02 -2.68
CA SER A 37 9.13 2.13 -1.63
C SER A 37 7.67 2.46 -1.30
N LEU A 38 6.84 1.43 -1.23
CA LEU A 38 5.39 1.49 -1.05
C LEU A 38 4.61 2.15 -2.20
N SER A 39 5.20 2.29 -3.38
CA SER A 39 4.48 2.69 -4.60
C SER A 39 3.39 1.68 -4.97
N LEU A 40 2.26 2.19 -5.45
CA LEU A 40 1.12 1.40 -5.93
C LEU A 40 1.06 1.46 -7.47
N LEU A 41 0.86 0.30 -8.06
CA LEU A 41 0.49 0.14 -9.46
C LEU A 41 -0.91 -0.47 -9.52
N LEU A 42 -1.77 0.04 -10.40
CA LEU A 42 -3.11 -0.50 -10.61
C LEU A 42 -3.30 -0.83 -12.08
N PHE A 43 -3.57 -2.10 -12.37
CA PHE A 43 -4.04 -2.55 -13.67
C PHE A 43 -5.50 -2.99 -13.56
N SER A 44 -6.38 -2.47 -14.42
CA SER A 44 -7.77 -2.91 -14.47
C SER A 44 -8.36 -2.66 -15.86
N ASN A 45 -9.32 -3.50 -16.27
CA ASN A 45 -10.02 -3.38 -17.56
C ASN A 45 -9.08 -3.37 -18.78
N GLY A 46 -7.90 -3.99 -18.67
CA GLY A 46 -6.90 -4.06 -19.74
C GLY A 46 -5.93 -2.88 -19.80
N HIS A 47 -5.98 -1.96 -18.83
CA HIS A 47 -5.18 -0.73 -18.79
C HIS A 47 -4.46 -0.55 -17.45
N GLU A 48 -3.31 0.11 -17.46
CA GLU A 48 -2.77 0.73 -16.25
C GLU A 48 -3.63 1.95 -15.91
N LEU A 49 -4.16 2.02 -14.70
CA LEU A 49 -4.93 3.17 -14.21
C LEU A 49 -4.17 3.99 -13.18
N LEU A 50 -3.20 3.37 -12.51
CA LEU A 50 -2.14 4.05 -11.77
C LEU A 50 -0.80 3.52 -12.27
N SER A 51 -0.03 4.36 -12.96
CA SER A 51 1.19 3.95 -13.66
C SER A 51 2.46 4.34 -12.91
N ASP A 52 3.50 3.54 -13.12
CA ASP A 52 4.90 3.89 -12.89
C ASP A 52 5.50 4.44 -14.20
N LEU A 53 6.66 5.08 -14.17
CA LEU A 53 7.32 5.56 -15.38
C LEU A 53 8.29 4.54 -15.98
N GLY A 54 8.81 3.62 -15.17
CA GLY A 54 9.83 2.67 -15.61
C GLY A 54 11.18 3.34 -15.91
N TYR A 55 12.02 2.65 -16.68
CA TYR A 55 13.40 3.06 -16.92
C TYR A 55 13.54 3.97 -18.15
N THR A 56 14.53 4.87 -18.13
CA THR A 56 14.90 5.71 -19.28
C THR A 56 16.40 6.05 -19.26
N HIS A 57 16.98 6.38 -20.40
CA HIS A 57 18.32 6.98 -20.59
C HIS A 57 18.25 8.46 -20.99
N THR A 58 17.06 9.07 -20.91
CA THR A 58 16.83 10.46 -21.29
C THR A 58 17.29 11.46 -20.23
N ALA A 59 17.27 12.74 -20.62
CA ALA A 59 17.47 13.88 -19.74
C ALA A 59 16.56 13.86 -18.51
N TYR A 60 15.37 13.26 -18.58
CA TYR A 60 14.43 13.20 -17.46
C TYR A 60 14.62 11.98 -16.55
N ARG A 61 15.79 11.31 -16.62
CA ARG A 61 16.13 10.22 -15.68
C ARG A 61 15.95 10.63 -14.21
N ALA A 62 16.34 11.85 -13.85
CA ALA A 62 16.13 12.39 -12.50
C ALA A 62 14.65 12.35 -12.07
N TRP A 63 13.72 12.69 -12.98
CA TRP A 63 12.29 12.64 -12.71
C TRP A 63 11.83 11.20 -12.43
N THR A 64 12.19 10.25 -13.30
CA THR A 64 11.78 8.84 -13.15
C THR A 64 12.28 8.19 -11.85
N LEU A 65 13.36 8.70 -11.26
CA LEU A 65 13.91 8.20 -10.00
C LEU A 65 13.22 8.77 -8.76
N ALA A 66 12.58 9.93 -8.88
CA ALA A 66 12.11 10.70 -7.73
C ALA A 66 10.85 10.09 -7.10
N THR A 67 10.74 10.10 -5.78
CA THR A 67 9.56 9.64 -5.04
C THR A 67 8.29 10.35 -5.47
N ALA A 68 8.37 11.64 -5.82
CA ALA A 68 7.23 12.43 -6.31
C ALA A 68 6.68 11.98 -7.69
N ALA A 69 7.40 11.09 -8.39
CA ALA A 69 6.96 10.49 -9.65
C ALA A 69 6.25 9.13 -9.45
N HIS A 70 6.11 8.67 -8.21
CA HIS A 70 5.56 7.37 -7.86
C HIS A 70 4.30 7.54 -7.01
N ASN A 71 3.42 6.54 -7.05
CA ASN A 71 2.15 6.55 -6.34
C ASN A 71 2.36 6.27 -4.85
N THR A 72 3.00 7.17 -4.12
CA THR A 72 3.41 7.02 -2.71
C THR A 72 3.43 8.38 -2.00
N VAL A 73 3.92 8.44 -0.76
CA VAL A 73 4.00 9.67 0.05
C VAL A 73 5.40 10.27 0.05
N VAL A 74 5.52 11.57 -0.24
CA VAL A 74 6.76 12.34 -0.08
C VAL A 74 6.76 13.07 1.27
N ILE A 75 7.90 13.09 1.97
CA ILE A 75 8.09 13.81 3.24
C ILE A 75 8.99 15.03 3.01
N ASP A 76 8.52 16.23 3.35
CA ASP A 76 9.26 17.50 3.26
C ASP A 76 9.91 17.77 1.88
N GLY A 77 9.28 17.30 0.81
CA GLY A 77 9.80 17.40 -0.56
C GLY A 77 11.07 16.58 -0.82
N GLN A 78 11.46 15.68 0.10
CA GLN A 78 12.67 14.85 -0.01
C GLN A 78 12.36 13.52 -0.68
N ASN A 79 13.26 13.07 -1.54
CA ASN A 79 13.20 11.72 -2.09
C ASN A 79 13.61 10.69 -1.05
N GLN A 80 13.04 9.49 -1.15
CA GLN A 80 13.52 8.33 -0.42
C GLN A 80 14.98 8.03 -0.80
N ALA A 81 15.72 7.43 0.12
CA ALA A 81 17.04 6.89 -0.18
C ALA A 81 16.94 5.78 -1.23
N LEU A 82 17.85 5.77 -2.21
CA LEU A 82 17.90 4.74 -3.26
C LEU A 82 18.48 3.39 -2.78
N GLY A 83 19.00 3.35 -1.55
CA GLY A 83 19.52 2.13 -0.94
C GLY A 83 20.91 1.69 -1.43
N SER A 84 21.53 0.82 -0.64
CA SER A 84 22.71 0.06 -0.99
C SER A 84 22.86 -1.12 -0.03
N ARG A 85 23.84 -2.01 -0.28
CA ARG A 85 24.16 -3.08 0.68
C ARG A 85 24.54 -2.56 2.08
N LYS A 86 25.18 -1.38 2.17
CA LYS A 86 25.61 -0.78 3.45
C LYS A 86 24.52 0.05 4.12
N ALA A 87 23.60 0.61 3.34
CA ALA A 87 22.49 1.45 3.79
C ALA A 87 21.21 1.01 3.07
N PRO A 88 20.63 -0.14 3.49
CA PRO A 88 19.54 -0.75 2.76
C PRO A 88 18.19 -0.09 3.02
N THR A 89 17.30 -0.18 2.03
CA THR A 89 15.99 0.47 2.02
C THR A 89 14.83 -0.50 1.88
N ASP A 90 15.08 -1.81 2.00
CA ASP A 90 14.04 -2.85 1.95
C ASP A 90 12.92 -2.52 2.92
N GLY A 91 11.67 -2.77 2.57
CA GLY A 91 10.58 -2.70 3.53
C GLY A 91 10.41 -3.99 4.32
N SER A 92 9.32 -4.05 5.07
CA SER A 92 8.93 -5.20 5.90
C SER A 92 7.45 -5.50 5.70
N LEU A 93 7.11 -6.75 5.36
CA LEU A 93 5.71 -7.17 5.26
C LEU A 93 5.08 -7.29 6.65
N LEU A 94 4.07 -6.48 6.94
CA LEU A 94 3.37 -6.45 8.22
C LEU A 94 2.14 -7.35 8.26
N GLY A 95 1.52 -7.60 7.12
CA GLY A 95 0.37 -8.49 7.02
C GLY A 95 0.05 -8.80 5.57
N PHE A 96 -0.42 -10.02 5.31
CA PHE A 96 -0.88 -10.43 4.00
C PHE A 96 -1.92 -11.53 4.16
N ASP A 97 -3.06 -11.37 3.49
CA ASP A 97 -3.99 -12.46 3.25
C ASP A 97 -4.59 -12.27 1.85
N ALA A 98 -4.48 -13.31 1.03
CA ALA A 98 -5.11 -13.35 -0.29
C ALA A 98 -5.81 -14.70 -0.51
N ARG A 99 -6.26 -15.34 0.58
CA ARG A 99 -6.91 -16.66 0.52
C ARG A 99 -8.41 -16.57 0.25
N SER A 100 -8.99 -15.40 0.47
CA SER A 100 -10.37 -15.11 0.16
C SER A 100 -10.48 -14.42 -1.20
N ASP A 101 -11.43 -14.86 -2.01
CA ASP A 101 -11.78 -14.19 -3.25
C ASP A 101 -12.56 -12.89 -2.98
N ARG A 102 -13.17 -12.76 -1.80
CA ARG A 102 -13.98 -11.60 -1.40
C ARG A 102 -13.18 -10.48 -0.78
N VAL A 103 -12.20 -10.80 0.06
CA VAL A 103 -11.37 -9.81 0.76
C VAL A 103 -9.91 -10.24 0.73
N GLN A 104 -9.05 -9.38 0.21
CA GLN A 104 -7.60 -9.56 0.23
C GLN A 104 -6.95 -8.34 0.87
N MET A 105 -5.81 -8.53 1.53
CA MET A 105 -5.09 -7.42 2.12
C MET A 105 -3.58 -7.59 2.05
N VAL A 106 -2.89 -6.46 2.00
CA VAL A 106 -1.44 -6.36 2.20
C VAL A 106 -1.14 -5.13 3.04
N SER A 107 -0.27 -5.27 4.04
CA SER A 107 0.26 -4.16 4.83
C SER A 107 1.78 -4.27 4.84
N ALA A 108 2.47 -3.19 4.50
CA ALA A 108 3.93 -3.15 4.45
C ALA A 108 4.46 -1.84 5.03
N ASP A 109 5.59 -1.95 5.74
CA ASP A 109 6.39 -0.82 6.22
C ASP A 109 7.55 -0.56 5.25
N GLY A 110 7.81 0.72 4.98
CA GLY A 110 8.90 1.20 4.11
C GLY A 110 9.76 2.24 4.82
N ILE A 111 9.83 2.23 6.16
CA ILE A 111 10.47 3.29 6.96
C ILE A 111 11.93 3.55 6.57
N ARG A 112 12.64 2.49 6.13
CA ARG A 112 14.04 2.57 5.70
C ARG A 112 14.25 3.42 4.44
N GLY A 113 13.20 3.72 3.68
CA GLY A 113 13.25 4.70 2.59
C GLY A 113 13.54 6.12 3.08
N TYR A 114 13.23 6.46 4.34
CA TYR A 114 13.43 7.79 4.93
C TYR A 114 14.25 7.74 6.23
N PRO A 115 15.53 7.35 6.16
CA PRO A 115 16.35 7.11 7.34
C PRO A 115 16.50 8.38 8.19
N GLY A 116 16.06 8.30 9.44
CA GLY A 116 16.14 9.41 10.41
C GLY A 116 15.09 10.51 10.22
N LEU A 117 14.29 10.45 9.15
CA LEU A 117 13.21 11.41 8.88
C LEU A 117 11.84 10.83 9.25
N ALA A 118 11.52 9.63 8.77
CA ALA A 118 10.27 8.95 9.08
C ALA A 118 10.34 8.20 10.42
N LYS A 119 9.25 8.26 11.18
CA LYS A 119 8.98 7.41 12.35
C LYS A 119 7.90 6.35 12.06
N THR A 120 7.08 6.60 11.05
CA THR A 120 6.14 5.64 10.47
C THR A 120 6.08 5.90 8.98
N TYR A 121 6.12 4.85 8.17
CA TYR A 121 5.91 4.93 6.74
C TYR A 121 5.33 3.59 6.28
N ARG A 122 4.00 3.47 6.35
CA ARG A 122 3.31 2.20 6.20
C ARG A 122 2.12 2.37 5.27
N ARG A 123 1.92 1.40 4.39
CA ARG A 123 0.77 1.34 3.50
C ARG A 123 0.02 0.04 3.70
N THR A 124 -1.29 0.14 3.81
CA THR A 124 -2.21 -1.00 3.84
C THR A 124 -3.21 -0.88 2.71
N LEU A 125 -3.35 -1.94 1.93
CA LEU A 125 -4.39 -2.10 0.92
C LEU A 125 -5.36 -3.20 1.37
N ILE A 126 -6.66 -2.92 1.33
CA ILE A 126 -7.73 -3.91 1.51
C ILE A 126 -8.57 -3.92 0.25
N VAL A 127 -8.45 -4.98 -0.55
CA VAL A 127 -9.22 -5.18 -1.78
C VAL A 127 -10.49 -5.96 -1.47
N VAL A 128 -11.63 -5.42 -1.88
CA VAL A 128 -12.95 -6.02 -1.67
C VAL A 128 -13.59 -6.32 -3.03
N GLU A 129 -14.11 -7.54 -3.18
CA GLU A 129 -14.94 -7.94 -4.30
C GLU A 129 -16.29 -7.23 -4.23
N ALA A 130 -16.62 -6.42 -5.24
CA ALA A 130 -17.95 -5.87 -5.41
C ALA A 130 -18.85 -6.90 -6.11
N ASN A 131 -18.33 -7.54 -7.16
CA ASN A 131 -18.87 -8.71 -7.85
C ASN A 131 -17.73 -9.46 -8.58
N HIS A 132 -18.07 -10.51 -9.35
CA HIS A 132 -17.09 -11.34 -10.06
C HIS A 132 -16.14 -10.59 -11.01
N GLN A 133 -16.52 -9.41 -11.49
CA GLN A 133 -15.74 -8.59 -12.43
C GLN A 133 -15.13 -7.34 -11.75
N GLN A 134 -15.82 -6.78 -10.76
CA GLN A 134 -15.49 -5.48 -10.19
C GLN A 134 -14.96 -5.60 -8.77
N ARG A 135 -13.90 -4.84 -8.51
CA ARG A 135 -13.21 -4.78 -7.21
C ARG A 135 -12.84 -3.34 -6.93
N TYR A 136 -12.83 -2.98 -5.65
CA TYR A 136 -12.30 -1.70 -5.18
C TYR A 136 -11.30 -1.96 -4.05
N ALA A 137 -10.46 -0.98 -3.76
CA ALA A 137 -9.51 -1.05 -2.66
C ALA A 137 -9.71 0.10 -1.68
N ILE A 138 -9.56 -0.18 -0.38
CA ILE A 138 -9.22 0.84 0.60
C ILE A 138 -7.70 0.97 0.61
N ASP A 139 -7.19 2.18 0.40
CA ASP A 139 -5.77 2.51 0.54
C ASP A 139 -5.58 3.39 1.76
N HIS A 140 -4.81 2.89 2.73
CA HIS A 140 -4.48 3.58 3.97
C HIS A 140 -2.97 3.72 4.10
N PHE A 141 -2.49 4.96 4.03
CA PHE A 141 -1.09 5.32 4.21
C PHE A 141 -0.90 6.06 5.54
N GLU A 142 -0.15 5.43 6.45
CA GLU A 142 0.25 6.01 7.73
C GLU A 142 1.66 6.59 7.57
N VAL A 143 1.81 7.88 7.87
CA VAL A 143 3.13 8.54 7.87
C VAL A 143 3.31 9.39 9.12
N SER A 144 4.50 9.33 9.71
CA SER A 144 4.90 10.28 10.76
C SER A 144 6.38 10.63 10.67
N GLY A 145 6.75 11.83 11.13
CA GLY A 145 8.03 12.45 10.80
C GLY A 145 7.83 13.68 9.92
N GLY A 146 8.91 14.42 9.62
CA GLY A 146 8.83 15.64 8.80
C GLY A 146 7.76 16.65 9.26
N GLN A 147 7.32 17.51 8.34
CA GLN A 147 6.26 18.51 8.56
C GLN A 147 5.19 18.46 7.46
N THR A 148 5.61 18.30 6.20
CA THR A 148 4.72 18.23 5.03
C THR A 148 4.72 16.81 4.49
N HIS A 149 3.53 16.26 4.29
CA HIS A 149 3.33 14.98 3.64
C HIS A 149 2.51 15.17 2.36
N ASP A 150 3.03 14.67 1.26
CA ASP A 150 2.39 14.76 -0.06
C ASP A 150 2.07 13.36 -0.56
N TYR A 151 0.79 12.98 -0.56
CA TYR A 151 0.31 11.71 -1.09
C TYR A 151 0.00 11.84 -2.58
N PHE A 152 0.78 11.18 -3.43
CA PHE A 152 0.64 11.21 -4.88
C PHE A 152 -0.12 10.00 -5.43
N LEU A 153 -0.97 10.26 -6.42
CA LEU A 153 -1.44 9.26 -7.38
C LEU A 153 -1.34 9.85 -8.80
N HIS A 154 -0.85 9.06 -9.74
CA HIS A 154 -0.61 9.42 -11.13
C HIS A 154 -1.45 8.52 -12.03
N GLY A 155 -2.11 9.12 -13.03
CA GLY A 155 -2.88 8.38 -14.03
C GLY A 155 -1.99 7.56 -14.97
N ASP A 156 -2.63 7.05 -16.02
CA ASP A 156 -1.99 6.25 -17.08
C ASP A 156 -0.81 7.02 -17.72
N ALA A 157 0.32 6.35 -17.89
CA ALA A 157 1.53 6.91 -18.51
C ALA A 157 1.63 6.65 -20.03
N ASP A 158 0.77 5.79 -20.57
CA ASP A 158 0.73 5.41 -21.98
C ASP A 158 -0.51 5.97 -22.70
N VAL A 159 -1.62 6.18 -21.98
CA VAL A 159 -2.86 6.76 -22.52
C VAL A 159 -3.15 8.12 -21.87
N GLU A 160 -3.46 9.11 -22.70
CA GLU A 160 -3.80 10.44 -22.21
C GLU A 160 -5.12 10.41 -21.42
N THR A 161 -5.04 10.83 -20.17
CA THR A 161 -6.18 10.95 -19.25
C THR A 161 -6.22 12.34 -18.62
N CYS A 162 -7.35 12.73 -18.05
CA CYS A 162 -7.50 13.97 -17.30
C CYS A 162 -8.07 13.73 -15.90
N VAL A 163 -7.85 14.70 -15.01
CA VAL A 163 -8.46 14.72 -13.68
C VAL A 163 -9.80 15.44 -13.73
N SER A 164 -10.81 14.85 -13.10
CA SER A 164 -12.15 15.43 -12.93
C SER A 164 -12.54 15.41 -11.46
N THR A 165 -13.06 16.53 -10.96
CA THR A 165 -13.54 16.69 -9.58
C THR A 165 -14.67 17.71 -9.53
N GLN A 166 -15.49 17.65 -8.48
CA GLN A 166 -16.52 18.64 -8.19
C GLN A 166 -15.98 19.86 -7.43
N LEU A 167 -14.74 19.80 -6.95
CA LEU A 167 -14.10 20.91 -6.24
C LEU A 167 -13.76 22.07 -7.19
N GLU A 168 -13.86 23.30 -6.67
CA GLU A 168 -13.40 24.49 -7.38
C GLU A 168 -11.86 24.52 -7.41
N LEU A 169 -11.29 24.17 -8.55
CA LEU A 169 -9.86 24.22 -8.81
C LEU A 169 -9.42 25.65 -9.17
N ARG A 170 -8.38 26.15 -8.48
CA ARG A 170 -7.77 27.46 -8.75
C ARG A 170 -6.33 27.29 -9.21
N PRO A 171 -5.87 28.05 -10.22
CA PRO A 171 -4.47 27.99 -10.65
C PRO A 171 -3.51 28.22 -9.48
N MET A 172 -2.47 27.40 -9.43
CA MET A 172 -1.37 27.50 -8.47
C MET A 172 -0.08 27.76 -9.26
N GLU A 173 0.71 28.73 -8.81
CA GLU A 173 1.92 29.14 -9.55
C GLU A 173 3.03 28.10 -9.47
N SER A 174 3.32 27.59 -8.27
CA SER A 174 4.42 26.65 -8.05
C SER A 174 4.28 25.89 -6.73
N LEU A 175 4.79 24.66 -6.71
CA LEU A 175 5.05 23.90 -5.48
C LEU A 175 6.49 24.06 -4.98
N LEU A 176 7.36 24.71 -5.76
CA LEU A 176 8.74 24.94 -5.38
C LEU A 176 8.82 25.99 -4.27
N PRO A 177 9.73 25.83 -3.29
CA PRO A 177 10.03 26.86 -2.32
C PRO A 177 10.37 28.19 -2.99
N LYS A 178 9.89 29.31 -2.42
CA LYS A 178 10.16 30.64 -2.93
C LYS A 178 11.68 30.89 -3.03
N GLY A 179 12.13 31.28 -4.22
CA GLY A 179 13.54 31.60 -4.48
C GLY A 179 14.43 30.40 -4.85
N LEU A 180 13.87 29.20 -4.96
CA LEU A 180 14.59 28.06 -5.53
C LEU A 180 14.75 28.27 -7.04
N ASP A 181 16.00 28.43 -7.50
CA ASP A 181 16.33 28.47 -8.92
C ASP A 181 16.31 27.04 -9.48
N TRP A 182 15.32 26.73 -10.30
CA TRP A 182 15.09 25.40 -10.82
C TRP A 182 15.19 25.37 -12.34
N THR A 183 15.86 24.34 -12.83
CA THR A 183 15.94 23.98 -14.25
C THR A 183 15.86 22.47 -14.38
N ALA A 184 15.14 22.00 -15.41
CA ALA A 184 15.11 20.58 -15.75
C ALA A 184 16.53 20.06 -16.06
N THR A 185 16.76 18.79 -15.78
CA THR A 185 18.00 18.10 -16.13
C THR A 185 18.18 18.07 -17.66
N ARG A 186 19.44 18.14 -18.11
CA ARG A 186 19.79 18.23 -19.54
C ARG A 186 20.25 16.91 -20.16
N ASN A 187 20.59 15.93 -19.35
CA ASN A 187 21.01 14.57 -19.75
C ASN A 187 20.93 13.63 -18.53
N GLU A 188 21.02 12.32 -18.77
CA GLU A 188 20.94 11.31 -17.70
C GLU A 188 22.03 11.46 -16.61
N GLY A 189 23.18 12.05 -16.92
CA GLY A 189 24.28 12.27 -15.97
C GLY A 189 23.95 13.27 -14.86
N GLU A 190 22.89 14.07 -15.04
CA GLU A 190 22.36 14.97 -14.01
C GLU A 190 21.36 14.27 -13.07
N ALA A 191 21.20 12.94 -13.14
CA ALA A 191 20.32 12.18 -12.24
C ALA A 191 20.64 12.35 -10.74
N HIS A 192 21.85 12.77 -10.38
CA HIS A 192 22.22 13.06 -8.98
C HIS A 192 21.40 14.20 -8.35
N ARG A 193 20.78 15.07 -9.16
CA ARG A 193 19.94 16.19 -8.67
C ARG A 193 18.71 15.75 -7.90
N ILE A 194 18.30 14.48 -8.00
CA ILE A 194 17.25 13.91 -7.15
C ILE A 194 17.57 13.98 -5.65
N ALA A 195 18.84 14.14 -5.27
CA ALA A 195 19.21 14.32 -3.87
C ALA A 195 18.86 15.73 -3.34
N GLU A 196 18.59 16.69 -4.23
CA GLU A 196 18.18 18.06 -3.86
C GLU A 196 16.71 18.05 -3.39
N PRO A 197 16.40 18.51 -2.16
CA PRO A 197 15.03 18.62 -1.69
C PRO A 197 14.18 19.51 -2.60
N ASN A 198 12.94 19.11 -2.84
CA ASN A 198 11.94 19.78 -3.70
C ASN A 198 12.30 19.80 -5.20
N TYR A 199 13.46 19.32 -5.64
CA TYR A 199 13.86 19.40 -7.05
C TYR A 199 12.86 18.71 -7.99
N ALA A 200 12.30 17.57 -7.57
CA ALA A 200 11.34 16.82 -8.36
C ALA A 200 10.05 17.60 -8.65
N TYR A 201 9.68 18.57 -7.80
CA TYR A 201 8.42 19.32 -7.93
C TYR A 201 8.43 20.29 -9.12
N GLY A 202 9.61 20.63 -9.66
CA GLY A 202 9.70 21.47 -10.86
C GLY A 202 9.29 20.76 -12.15
N PHE A 203 9.19 19.43 -12.13
CA PHE A 203 8.61 18.65 -13.24
C PHE A 203 7.08 18.67 -13.23
N LEU A 204 6.45 19.13 -12.15
CA LEU A 204 4.99 19.24 -12.04
C LEU A 204 4.52 20.55 -12.69
N ARG A 205 3.54 20.46 -13.59
CA ARG A 205 3.08 21.56 -14.45
C ARG A 205 1.57 21.72 -14.36
N GLU A 206 1.09 22.86 -14.84
CA GLU A 206 -0.35 23.18 -14.94
C GLU A 206 -1.09 22.98 -13.62
N LEU A 207 -0.47 23.48 -12.54
CA LEU A 207 -0.91 23.21 -11.19
C LEU A 207 -2.22 23.94 -10.89
N HIS A 208 -3.13 23.20 -10.26
CA HIS A 208 -4.35 23.74 -9.70
C HIS A 208 -4.54 23.20 -8.28
N ALA A 209 -5.06 24.03 -7.38
CA ALA A 209 -5.32 23.65 -6.00
C ALA A 209 -6.79 23.88 -5.62
N ALA A 210 -7.29 23.05 -4.72
CA ALA A 210 -8.60 23.18 -4.11
C ALA A 210 -8.53 22.93 -2.60
N THR A 211 -9.32 23.71 -1.86
CA THR A 211 -9.61 23.40 -0.46
C THR A 211 -10.50 22.16 -0.40
N VAL A 212 -10.30 21.32 0.62
CA VAL A 212 -11.01 20.05 0.77
C VAL A 212 -11.84 20.01 2.06
N PRO A 213 -13.12 19.55 2.02
CA PRO A 213 -13.90 19.30 3.24
C PRO A 213 -13.35 18.09 4.01
N ILE A 214 -13.25 18.18 5.34
CA ILE A 214 -12.56 17.19 6.20
C ILE A 214 -13.46 16.06 6.75
N ASN A 215 -14.77 16.09 6.47
CA ASN A 215 -15.75 15.13 7.00
C ASN A 215 -16.49 14.37 5.88
N GLU A 216 -16.05 14.51 4.64
CA GLU A 216 -16.71 13.96 3.47
C GLU A 216 -15.68 13.22 2.61
N ALA A 217 -16.11 12.14 1.96
CA ALA A 217 -15.30 11.50 0.94
C ALA A 217 -15.42 12.31 -0.36
N ILE A 218 -14.29 12.71 -0.92
CA ILE A 218 -14.23 13.57 -2.10
C ILE A 218 -13.88 12.71 -3.31
N PRO A 219 -14.81 12.49 -4.26
CA PRO A 219 -14.50 11.76 -5.47
C PRO A 219 -13.66 12.61 -6.42
N VAL A 220 -12.48 12.11 -6.78
CA VAL A 220 -11.63 12.63 -7.85
C VAL A 220 -11.42 11.51 -8.85
N SER A 221 -11.57 11.78 -10.15
CA SER A 221 -11.47 10.74 -11.18
C SER A 221 -10.33 11.00 -12.14
N PHE A 222 -9.65 9.94 -12.56
CA PHE A 222 -8.88 9.89 -13.80
C PHE A 222 -9.76 9.31 -14.90
N ARG A 223 -9.91 10.02 -16.02
CA ARG A 223 -10.79 9.62 -17.13
C ARG A 223 -10.10 9.82 -18.47
N ALA A 224 -10.48 9.03 -19.47
CA ALA A 224 -10.05 9.25 -20.84
C ALA A 224 -10.42 10.67 -21.31
N THR A 225 -9.51 11.33 -22.02
CA THR A 225 -9.76 12.67 -22.59
C THR A 225 -10.73 12.64 -23.77
N ILE A 226 -10.76 11.52 -24.50
CA ILE A 226 -11.59 11.33 -25.70
C ILE A 226 -12.32 9.99 -25.61
N GLY A 227 -13.63 10.01 -25.88
CA GLY A 227 -14.47 8.82 -25.95
C GLY A 227 -14.84 8.24 -24.59
N LYS A 228 -15.28 6.98 -24.60
CA LYS A 228 -15.50 6.17 -23.41
C LYS A 228 -14.36 5.17 -23.29
N GLY A 229 -13.94 4.91 -22.07
CA GLY A 229 -12.89 3.94 -21.74
C GLY A 229 -12.77 3.81 -20.23
N PRO A 230 -11.93 2.87 -19.77
CA PRO A 230 -11.78 2.61 -18.36
C PRO A 230 -11.30 3.85 -17.62
N GLY A 231 -11.81 4.01 -16.41
CA GLY A 231 -11.50 5.14 -15.56
C GLY A 231 -11.24 4.68 -14.14
N LEU A 232 -10.76 5.63 -13.35
CA LEU A 232 -10.47 5.43 -11.95
C LEU A 232 -11.17 6.51 -11.14
N ARG A 233 -12.00 6.13 -10.18
CA ARG A 233 -12.51 7.06 -9.15
C ARG A 233 -11.75 6.80 -7.86
N VAL A 234 -11.19 7.86 -7.30
CA VAL A 234 -10.52 7.88 -6.00
C VAL A 234 -11.37 8.74 -5.07
N SER A 235 -12.00 8.12 -4.07
CA SER A 235 -12.74 8.86 -3.05
C SER A 235 -11.82 9.12 -1.86
N ILE A 236 -11.30 10.35 -1.76
CA ILE A 236 -10.29 10.75 -0.77
C ILE A 236 -10.98 11.20 0.52
N MET A 237 -10.44 10.81 1.68
CA MET A 237 -10.94 11.24 2.98
C MET A 237 -9.89 12.11 3.68
N PRO A 238 -9.83 13.40 3.37
CA PRO A 238 -8.79 14.30 3.87
C PRO A 238 -8.93 14.56 5.36
N GLU A 239 -7.80 14.82 6.01
CA GLU A 239 -7.75 15.31 7.39
C GLU A 239 -7.61 16.84 7.44
N ASP A 240 -7.76 17.46 8.62
CA ASP A 240 -7.49 18.89 8.82
C ASP A 240 -6.08 19.27 8.32
N GLY A 241 -5.98 20.45 7.70
CA GLY A 241 -4.73 20.92 7.09
C GLY A 241 -4.39 20.30 5.74
N SER A 242 -5.32 19.56 5.12
CA SER A 242 -5.14 19.01 3.78
C SER A 242 -5.50 20.01 2.67
N GLN A 243 -4.84 19.90 1.52
CA GLN A 243 -5.17 20.59 0.27
C GLN A 243 -5.03 19.60 -0.89
N LEU A 244 -6.02 19.59 -1.79
CA LEU A 244 -5.90 18.84 -3.04
C LEU A 244 -5.18 19.71 -4.06
N ILE A 245 -4.16 19.16 -4.70
CA ILE A 245 -3.45 19.75 -5.83
C ILE A 245 -3.53 18.77 -7.00
N THR A 246 -3.71 19.29 -8.20
CA THR A 246 -3.81 18.53 -9.44
C THR A 246 -2.93 19.19 -10.50
N GLY A 247 -2.54 18.44 -11.51
CA GLY A 247 -1.76 18.96 -12.63
C GLY A 247 -1.30 17.84 -13.53
N VAL A 248 -0.25 18.10 -14.30
CA VAL A 248 0.37 17.13 -15.19
C VAL A 248 1.87 17.02 -14.94
N ASN A 249 2.46 15.88 -15.30
CA ASN A 249 3.90 15.65 -15.27
C ASN A 249 4.34 14.81 -16.49
N PRO A 250 5.63 14.82 -16.87
CA PRO A 250 6.12 14.06 -18.01
C PRO A 250 5.84 12.56 -17.87
N ALA A 251 5.23 11.97 -18.89
CA ALA A 251 4.84 10.54 -18.90
C ALA A 251 5.98 9.59 -19.30
N ILE A 252 7.05 10.12 -19.91
CA ILE A 252 8.31 9.45 -20.27
C ILE A 252 8.17 8.29 -21.26
N ARG A 253 7.35 7.26 -20.98
CA ARG A 253 7.24 6.03 -21.78
C ARG A 253 7.00 6.29 -23.28
N PRO A 254 6.07 7.18 -23.70
CA PRO A 254 5.82 7.39 -25.12
C PRO A 254 6.95 8.15 -25.83
N ALA A 255 7.81 8.85 -25.09
CA ALA A 255 8.99 9.51 -25.64
C ALA A 255 10.11 8.51 -26.00
N GLY A 256 10.11 7.31 -25.39
CA GLY A 256 11.21 6.35 -25.51
C GLY A 256 12.53 6.96 -25.04
N GLU A 257 13.57 6.80 -25.85
CA GLU A 257 14.92 7.37 -25.59
C GLU A 257 15.20 8.66 -26.37
N ASP A 258 14.14 9.43 -26.68
CA ASP A 258 14.21 10.65 -27.50
C ASP A 258 13.93 11.90 -26.65
N ASP A 259 15.00 12.61 -26.26
CA ASP A 259 14.92 13.83 -25.45
C ASP A 259 14.01 14.90 -26.05
N SER A 260 13.89 14.96 -27.39
CA SER A 260 13.06 15.97 -28.06
C SER A 260 11.56 15.76 -27.88
N LYS A 261 11.16 14.58 -27.37
CA LYS A 261 9.77 14.19 -27.13
C LYS A 261 9.32 14.24 -25.69
N LEU A 262 10.23 14.46 -24.73
CA LEU A 262 9.92 14.41 -23.30
C LEU A 262 8.79 15.35 -22.88
N ASP A 263 8.73 16.53 -23.50
CA ASP A 263 7.72 17.55 -23.21
C ASP A 263 6.42 17.39 -24.01
N GLN A 264 6.34 16.40 -24.90
CA GLN A 264 5.17 16.16 -25.75
C GLN A 264 4.12 15.25 -25.09
N PHE A 265 4.51 14.48 -24.07
CA PHE A 265 3.65 13.50 -23.43
C PHE A 265 3.60 13.74 -21.93
N ASN A 266 2.39 14.00 -21.43
CA ASN A 266 2.16 14.19 -20.01
C ASN A 266 1.10 13.20 -19.51
N ARG A 267 1.18 12.89 -18.21
CA ARG A 267 0.14 12.18 -17.49
C ARG A 267 -0.41 13.06 -16.35
N PRO A 268 -1.70 12.96 -16.04
CA PRO A 268 -2.26 13.72 -14.93
C PRO A 268 -1.82 13.14 -13.59
N PHE A 269 -1.86 13.98 -12.55
CA PHE A 269 -1.70 13.53 -11.17
C PHE A 269 -2.67 14.23 -10.24
N ILE A 270 -2.91 13.59 -9.10
CA ILE A 270 -3.45 14.22 -7.92
C ILE A 270 -2.43 14.12 -6.78
N LEU A 271 -2.40 15.15 -5.95
CA LEU A 271 -1.58 15.25 -4.76
C LEU A 271 -2.45 15.74 -3.61
N LEU A 272 -2.54 14.96 -2.54
CA LEU A 272 -3.10 15.44 -1.28
C LEU A 272 -1.94 15.89 -0.39
N ARG A 273 -1.72 17.20 -0.32
CA ARG A 273 -0.77 17.81 0.61
C ARG A 273 -1.39 17.90 1.98
N ARG A 274 -0.64 17.55 3.02
CA ARG A 274 -1.01 17.84 4.41
C ARG A 274 0.17 18.43 5.16
N GLU A 275 -0.04 19.60 5.74
CA GLU A 275 0.88 20.20 6.71
C GLU A 275 0.51 19.72 8.12
N ALA A 276 1.23 18.69 8.58
CA ALA A 276 0.90 17.97 9.78
C ALA A 276 1.40 18.68 11.05
N LYS A 277 0.50 19.36 11.79
CA LYS A 277 0.84 20.02 13.07
C LYS A 277 1.47 19.07 14.08
N ASP A 278 0.96 17.85 14.17
CA ASP A 278 1.44 16.76 15.03
C ASP A 278 2.48 15.85 14.33
N ARG A 279 2.88 16.20 13.10
CA ARG A 279 3.82 15.45 12.26
C ARG A 279 3.37 14.02 11.99
N THR A 280 2.06 13.76 12.00
CA THR A 280 1.45 12.46 11.67
C THR A 280 0.36 12.67 10.64
N SER A 281 0.19 11.78 9.67
CA SER A 281 -0.90 11.86 8.69
C SER A 281 -1.43 10.46 8.37
N ASN A 282 -2.75 10.38 8.21
CA ASN A 282 -3.42 9.20 7.66
C ASN A 282 -4.06 9.59 6.33
N PHE A 283 -3.47 9.13 5.23
CA PHE A 283 -4.11 9.24 3.92
C PHE A 283 -5.00 8.03 3.73
N ILE A 284 -6.29 8.27 3.52
CA ILE A 284 -7.28 7.22 3.32
C ILE A 284 -8.03 7.52 2.03
N SER A 285 -8.08 6.54 1.13
CA SER A 285 -8.86 6.64 -0.09
C SER A 285 -9.55 5.32 -0.43
N VAL A 286 -10.66 5.43 -1.17
CA VAL A 286 -11.30 4.29 -1.85
C VAL A 286 -10.98 4.38 -3.33
N ILE A 287 -10.25 3.38 -3.83
CA ILE A 287 -9.79 3.28 -5.21
C ILE A 287 -10.73 2.34 -5.97
N GLU A 288 -11.44 2.89 -6.94
CA GLU A 288 -12.50 2.22 -7.69
C GLU A 288 -12.21 2.30 -9.19
N PRO A 289 -11.55 1.29 -9.76
CA PRO A 289 -11.43 1.15 -11.21
C PRO A 289 -12.77 0.74 -11.83
N TYR A 290 -13.12 1.31 -12.98
CA TYR A 290 -14.35 0.98 -13.69
C TYR A 290 -14.14 0.98 -15.21
N GLU A 291 -15.01 0.27 -15.95
CA GLU A 291 -14.93 0.15 -17.41
C GLU A 291 -15.56 1.35 -18.13
N GLU A 292 -16.82 1.69 -17.81
CA GLU A 292 -17.50 2.86 -18.38
C GLU A 292 -17.93 3.86 -17.30
N GLU A 293 -18.56 3.37 -16.23
CA GLU A 293 -19.10 4.20 -15.15
C GLU A 293 -18.74 3.65 -13.77
N PRO A 294 -18.52 4.51 -12.77
CA PRO A 294 -18.34 4.08 -11.39
C PRO A 294 -19.54 3.27 -10.88
N PHE A 295 -19.27 2.23 -10.07
CA PHE A 295 -20.26 1.28 -9.54
C PHE A 295 -20.54 1.44 -8.04
N LEU A 296 -19.72 2.16 -7.28
CA LEU A 296 -19.99 2.50 -5.88
C LEU A 296 -21.04 3.62 -5.82
N THR A 297 -22.08 3.42 -5.02
CA THR A 297 -23.15 4.40 -4.82
C THR A 297 -22.69 5.53 -3.90
N SER A 298 -22.01 5.20 -2.80
CA SER A 298 -21.48 6.17 -1.85
C SER A 298 -20.29 5.61 -1.07
N VAL A 299 -19.47 6.52 -0.55
CA VAL A 299 -18.34 6.24 0.33
C VAL A 299 -18.41 7.22 1.49
N GLU A 300 -18.38 6.72 2.72
CA GLU A 300 -18.50 7.54 3.93
C GLU A 300 -17.45 7.14 4.96
N ARG A 301 -16.79 8.14 5.55
CA ARG A 301 -15.92 7.92 6.71
C ARG A 301 -16.75 7.99 7.98
N ILE A 302 -16.55 7.02 8.87
CA ILE A 302 -17.12 6.98 10.20
C ILE A 302 -15.98 7.19 11.20
N SER A 303 -16.04 8.29 11.94
CA SER A 303 -15.11 8.55 13.04
C SER A 303 -15.40 7.61 14.20
N LEU A 304 -14.38 6.88 14.64
CA LEU A 304 -14.47 5.98 15.79
C LEU A 304 -13.49 6.43 16.89
N PRO A 305 -13.69 5.97 18.14
CA PRO A 305 -12.76 6.23 19.24
C PRO A 305 -11.35 5.68 18.98
N ASP A 306 -10.39 6.18 19.75
CA ASP A 306 -9.02 5.64 19.86
C ASP A 306 -8.24 5.57 18.53
N GLY A 307 -8.60 6.39 17.55
CA GLY A 307 -7.92 6.46 16.25
C GLY A 307 -8.31 5.35 15.26
N ALA A 308 -9.26 4.49 15.64
CA ALA A 308 -9.83 3.53 14.70
C ALA A 308 -10.59 4.26 13.58
N ILE A 309 -10.58 3.68 12.38
CA ILE A 309 -11.29 4.22 11.23
C ILE A 309 -12.31 3.18 10.77
N ALA A 310 -13.53 3.62 10.44
CA ALA A 310 -14.44 2.84 9.63
C ALA A 310 -14.78 3.56 8.34
N VAL A 311 -14.88 2.80 7.25
CA VAL A 311 -15.33 3.24 5.94
C VAL A 311 -16.57 2.45 5.59
N ARG A 312 -17.67 3.15 5.30
CA ARG A 312 -18.89 2.57 4.75
C ARG A 312 -18.89 2.78 3.25
N VAL A 313 -19.09 1.70 2.50
CA VAL A 313 -19.19 1.71 1.04
C VAL A 313 -20.52 1.12 0.63
N ALA A 314 -21.34 1.86 -0.11
CA ALA A 314 -22.60 1.37 -0.66
C ALA A 314 -22.43 0.93 -2.11
N ILE A 315 -22.98 -0.22 -2.46
CA ILE A 315 -22.89 -0.86 -3.80
C ILE A 315 -24.28 -1.38 -4.15
N GLY A 316 -25.09 -0.56 -4.82
CA GLY A 316 -26.50 -0.91 -5.05
C GLY A 316 -27.24 -1.15 -3.72
N ASP A 317 -27.68 -2.39 -3.48
CA ASP A 317 -28.37 -2.85 -2.26
C ASP A 317 -27.44 -3.48 -1.21
N ARG A 318 -26.13 -3.59 -1.50
CA ARG A 318 -25.10 -4.05 -0.58
C ARG A 318 -24.43 -2.86 0.11
N THR A 319 -24.08 -3.03 1.38
CA THR A 319 -23.25 -2.09 2.15
C THR A 319 -22.09 -2.83 2.77
N ASP A 320 -20.87 -2.38 2.50
CA ASP A 320 -19.66 -2.86 3.14
C ASP A 320 -19.22 -1.90 4.25
N ILE A 321 -18.85 -2.45 5.40
CA ILE A 321 -18.25 -1.74 6.53
C ILE A 321 -16.82 -2.26 6.68
N ILE A 322 -15.84 -1.42 6.39
CA ILE A 322 -14.42 -1.73 6.53
C ILE A 322 -13.89 -1.01 7.76
N VAL A 323 -13.19 -1.72 8.65
CA VAL A 323 -12.64 -1.15 9.88
C VAL A 323 -11.14 -1.38 9.92
N ILE A 324 -10.40 -0.35 10.31
CA ILE A 324 -8.94 -0.36 10.40
C ILE A 324 -8.54 0.12 11.80
N GLY A 325 -7.69 -0.67 12.47
CA GLY A 325 -7.00 -0.26 13.71
C GLY A 325 -7.86 -0.23 14.98
N ALA A 326 -8.91 -1.05 15.09
CA ALA A 326 -9.79 -1.09 16.26
C ALA A 326 -9.21 -1.92 17.42
N GLN A 327 -8.21 -1.38 18.12
CA GLN A 327 -7.55 -2.05 19.25
C GLN A 327 -8.48 -2.28 20.44
N THR A 328 -9.39 -1.34 20.68
CA THR A 328 -10.52 -1.46 21.60
C THR A 328 -11.79 -1.78 20.81
N GLY A 329 -12.74 -2.47 21.43
CA GLY A 329 -13.96 -2.87 20.73
C GLY A 329 -14.85 -1.66 20.43
N VAL A 330 -15.02 -1.33 19.15
CA VAL A 330 -15.80 -0.20 18.62
C VAL A 330 -17.20 -0.63 18.16
N THR A 331 -18.19 0.24 18.34
CA THR A 331 -19.57 0.01 17.89
C THR A 331 -19.86 0.84 16.64
N ILE A 332 -20.41 0.21 15.61
CA ILE A 332 -20.60 0.80 14.29
C ILE A 332 -22.07 0.63 13.88
N PRO A 333 -22.73 1.68 13.35
CA PRO A 333 -24.07 1.55 12.79
C PRO A 333 -24.10 0.62 11.56
N ALA A 334 -25.08 -0.28 11.51
CA ALA A 334 -25.28 -1.26 10.45
C ALA A 334 -26.78 -1.33 10.09
N GLY A 335 -27.25 -0.42 9.24
CA GLY A 335 -28.68 -0.24 8.99
C GLY A 335 -29.39 0.31 10.23
N GLN A 336 -30.46 -0.35 10.67
CA GLN A 336 -31.14 -0.03 11.93
C GLN A 336 -30.48 -0.67 13.16
N ASN A 337 -29.48 -1.52 12.94
CA ASN A 337 -28.79 -2.30 13.97
C ASN A 337 -27.39 -1.74 14.26
N PHE A 338 -26.71 -2.34 15.22
CA PHE A 338 -25.32 -2.07 15.53
C PHE A 338 -24.50 -3.36 15.49
N VAL A 339 -23.26 -3.23 15.02
CA VAL A 339 -22.25 -4.28 15.07
C VAL A 339 -21.05 -3.77 15.84
N ARG A 340 -20.37 -4.68 16.54
CA ARG A 340 -19.14 -4.38 17.27
C ARG A 340 -17.96 -5.07 16.60
N PHE A 341 -16.84 -4.37 16.52
CA PHE A 341 -15.58 -4.91 16.00
C PHE A 341 -14.42 -4.64 16.96
N ARG A 342 -13.48 -5.57 17.07
CA ARG A 342 -12.14 -5.39 17.66
C ARG A 342 -11.15 -6.15 16.77
N GLY A 343 -10.04 -5.55 16.40
CA GLY A 343 -9.02 -6.18 15.57
C GLY A 343 -8.25 -5.18 14.74
N ASP A 344 -7.32 -5.68 13.94
CA ASP A 344 -6.46 -4.84 13.09
C ASP A 344 -7.21 -4.43 11.83
N TYR A 345 -7.89 -5.38 11.18
CA TYR A 345 -8.67 -5.15 9.97
C TYR A 345 -9.95 -5.99 9.96
N GLY A 346 -11.08 -5.35 9.65
CA GLY A 346 -12.37 -6.02 9.54
C GLY A 346 -13.10 -5.58 8.28
N VAL A 347 -13.79 -6.51 7.63
CA VAL A 347 -14.75 -6.20 6.55
C VAL A 347 -16.05 -6.92 6.87
N MET A 348 -17.17 -6.22 6.79
CA MET A 348 -18.51 -6.81 6.92
C MET A 348 -19.40 -6.33 5.79
N SER A 349 -19.96 -7.26 5.03
CA SER A 349 -20.90 -7.00 3.94
C SER A 349 -22.32 -7.28 4.38
N LEU A 350 -23.20 -6.33 4.15
CA LEU A 350 -24.61 -6.36 4.53
C LEU A 350 -25.48 -6.23 3.28
N ARG A 351 -26.60 -6.97 3.23
CA ARG A 351 -27.68 -6.76 2.27
C ARG A 351 -28.97 -6.54 3.05
N GLY A 352 -29.43 -5.28 3.10
CA GLY A 352 -30.35 -4.86 4.14
C GLY A 352 -29.72 -5.04 5.53
N GLU A 353 -30.36 -5.83 6.40
CA GLU A 353 -29.84 -6.16 7.75
C GLU A 353 -29.11 -7.50 7.83
N ALA A 354 -29.14 -8.30 6.75
CA ALA A 354 -28.50 -9.60 6.73
C ALA A 354 -26.99 -9.47 6.48
N ILE A 355 -26.19 -10.11 7.32
CA ILE A 355 -24.74 -10.26 7.11
C ILE A 355 -24.53 -11.30 6.01
N GLU A 356 -24.07 -10.85 4.84
CA GLU A 356 -23.74 -11.72 3.70
C GLU A 356 -22.33 -12.30 3.83
N HIS A 357 -21.41 -11.51 4.41
CA HIS A 357 -20.01 -11.88 4.57
C HIS A 357 -19.39 -11.11 5.73
N ALA A 358 -18.48 -11.75 6.46
CA ALA A 358 -17.61 -11.05 7.39
C ALA A 358 -16.19 -11.63 7.37
N PHE A 359 -15.21 -10.74 7.39
CA PHE A 359 -13.79 -11.02 7.48
C PHE A 359 -13.19 -10.28 8.69
N SER A 360 -12.26 -10.92 9.38
CA SER A 360 -11.51 -10.34 10.49
C SER A 360 -10.07 -10.83 10.51
N LEU A 361 -9.14 -9.89 10.67
CA LEU A 361 -7.73 -10.13 10.91
C LEU A 361 -7.27 -9.37 12.17
N GLY A 362 -6.45 -10.02 12.98
CA GLY A 362 -6.02 -9.50 14.29
C GLY A 362 -6.82 -10.09 15.45
N GLU A 363 -6.50 -9.68 16.67
CA GLU A 363 -7.14 -10.22 17.87
C GLU A 363 -8.55 -9.64 18.07
N GLY A 364 -9.57 -10.49 18.10
CA GLY A 364 -10.94 -10.08 18.40
C GLY A 364 -11.94 -10.65 17.41
N GLY A 365 -12.57 -9.79 16.63
CA GLY A 365 -13.53 -10.08 15.59
C GLY A 365 -14.82 -9.29 15.68
N TRP A 366 -15.84 -9.77 14.97
CA TRP A 366 -17.15 -9.15 14.86
C TRP A 366 -18.16 -9.77 15.82
N THR A 367 -18.98 -8.93 16.45
CA THR A 367 -20.12 -9.37 17.27
C THR A 367 -21.36 -8.51 17.02
N SER A 368 -22.52 -9.17 17.00
CA SER A 368 -23.85 -8.56 17.08
C SER A 368 -24.77 -9.49 17.90
N GLU A 369 -26.06 -9.15 18.04
CA GLU A 369 -27.02 -9.97 18.79
C GLU A 369 -27.05 -11.44 18.35
N ASN A 370 -27.02 -11.67 17.02
CA ASN A 370 -27.18 -13.00 16.42
C ASN A 370 -25.94 -13.47 15.62
N PHE A 371 -24.82 -12.74 15.72
CA PHE A 371 -23.62 -13.05 14.96
C PHE A 371 -22.36 -12.92 15.81
N ARG A 372 -21.44 -13.87 15.62
CA ARG A 372 -20.09 -13.82 16.18
C ARG A 372 -19.10 -14.42 15.20
N LEU A 373 -18.04 -13.67 14.93
CA LEU A 373 -16.85 -14.12 14.23
C LEU A 373 -15.66 -13.77 15.12
N ALA A 374 -14.82 -14.75 15.45
CA ALA A 374 -13.66 -14.53 16.29
C ALA A 374 -12.37 -14.85 15.53
N SER A 375 -11.45 -13.89 15.46
CA SER A 375 -10.12 -14.08 14.90
C SER A 375 -9.08 -14.07 16.02
N THR A 376 -8.02 -14.86 15.85
CA THR A 376 -6.93 -14.89 16.81
C THR A 376 -5.80 -13.99 16.33
N GLY A 377 -5.27 -13.16 17.23
CA GLY A 377 -4.25 -12.17 16.88
C GLY A 377 -2.90 -12.77 16.52
N LEU A 378 -1.93 -11.89 16.32
CA LEU A 378 -0.56 -12.26 16.00
C LEU A 378 -0.02 -13.35 16.93
N ARG A 379 0.49 -14.41 16.33
CA ARG A 379 1.27 -15.45 16.97
C ARG A 379 2.74 -15.17 16.73
N SER A 380 3.56 -15.37 17.74
CA SER A 380 4.99 -15.10 17.66
C SER A 380 5.73 -16.08 18.55
N MET A 381 6.52 -16.98 17.95
CA MET A 381 7.23 -18.05 18.64
C MET A 381 8.72 -18.00 18.32
N PRO A 382 9.63 -18.34 19.27
CA PRO A 382 11.05 -18.44 18.95
C PRO A 382 11.34 -19.52 17.91
N LEU A 383 12.21 -19.22 16.95
CA LEU A 383 12.80 -20.22 16.08
C LEU A 383 13.80 -21.05 16.90
N GLN A 384 13.54 -22.35 17.07
CA GLN A 384 14.40 -23.23 17.87
C GLN A 384 15.53 -23.83 17.05
N ALA A 385 15.23 -24.23 15.82
CA ALA A 385 16.21 -24.83 14.92
C ALA A 385 15.75 -24.71 13.46
N MET A 386 16.68 -25.00 12.56
CA MET A 386 16.39 -25.25 11.16
C MET A 386 16.89 -26.64 10.79
N GLU A 387 15.97 -27.52 10.39
CA GLU A 387 16.28 -28.93 10.12
C GLU A 387 15.69 -29.37 8.79
N SER A 388 16.52 -29.94 7.91
CA SER A 388 16.11 -30.40 6.57
C SER A 388 15.34 -29.33 5.77
N GLY A 389 15.72 -28.06 5.90
CA GLY A 389 15.07 -26.94 5.23
C GLY A 389 13.70 -26.54 5.81
N LYS A 390 13.35 -27.01 7.00
CA LYS A 390 12.12 -26.65 7.72
C LYS A 390 12.42 -25.76 8.92
N LEU A 391 11.48 -24.87 9.25
CA LEU A 391 11.53 -24.07 10.48
C LEU A 391 10.97 -24.91 11.62
N VAL A 392 11.74 -25.05 12.71
CA VAL A 392 11.33 -25.85 13.88
C VAL A 392 11.04 -24.93 15.05
N LEU A 393 9.83 -25.04 15.58
CA LEU A 393 9.31 -24.30 16.73
C LEU A 393 8.90 -25.27 17.84
N ALA A 394 8.70 -24.77 19.05
CA ALA A 394 8.04 -25.55 20.08
C ALA A 394 6.60 -25.87 19.67
N ALA A 395 6.10 -27.05 20.00
CA ALA A 395 4.68 -27.36 19.89
C ALA A 395 3.89 -26.42 20.80
N THR A 396 2.70 -26.07 20.34
CA THR A 396 1.81 -25.15 21.03
C THR A 396 0.40 -25.71 20.99
N SER A 397 -0.39 -25.42 22.02
CA SER A 397 -1.84 -25.67 22.01
C SER A 397 -2.58 -24.67 21.11
N LEU A 398 -1.90 -23.62 20.64
CA LEU A 398 -2.44 -22.64 19.73
C LEU A 398 -2.57 -23.22 18.31
N PRO A 399 -3.52 -22.72 17.50
CA PRO A 399 -3.64 -23.12 16.10
C PRO A 399 -2.33 -22.86 15.34
N ALA A 400 -1.82 -23.91 14.68
CA ALA A 400 -0.72 -23.79 13.73
C ALA A 400 -1.19 -23.00 12.49
N PRO A 401 -0.26 -22.36 11.77
CA PRO A 401 -0.61 -21.73 10.49
C PRO A 401 -1.01 -22.80 9.47
N GLU A 402 -1.91 -22.44 8.57
CA GLU A 402 -2.49 -23.30 7.55
C GLU A 402 -1.78 -23.13 6.21
N LYS A 403 -1.92 -24.12 5.33
CA LYS A 403 -1.38 -24.03 3.97
C LYS A 403 -1.85 -22.71 3.29
N ASN A 404 -0.92 -22.05 2.62
CA ASN A 404 -1.06 -20.72 1.99
C ASN A 404 -1.17 -19.54 2.98
N ASP A 405 -1.02 -19.74 4.28
CA ASP A 405 -0.71 -18.64 5.20
C ASP A 405 0.67 -18.05 4.89
N VAL A 406 0.87 -16.81 5.31
CA VAL A 406 2.20 -16.20 5.34
C VAL A 406 2.75 -16.26 6.76
N VAL A 407 3.91 -16.89 6.90
CA VAL A 407 4.71 -16.83 8.13
C VAL A 407 5.85 -15.83 7.93
N ARG A 408 6.22 -15.13 8.99
CA ARG A 408 7.28 -14.12 8.96
C ARG A 408 8.40 -14.53 9.92
N VAL A 409 9.62 -14.61 9.41
CA VAL A 409 10.81 -14.73 10.24
C VAL A 409 11.26 -13.32 10.63
N VAL A 410 11.20 -13.02 11.92
CA VAL A 410 11.50 -11.70 12.50
C VAL A 410 12.77 -11.78 13.33
N THR A 411 13.75 -10.94 13.02
CA THR A 411 15.05 -10.89 13.71
C THR A 411 15.05 -9.83 14.81
N SER A 412 15.95 -9.96 15.79
CA SER A 412 16.06 -9.00 16.90
C SER A 412 16.47 -7.58 16.50
N ASP A 413 17.11 -7.41 15.33
CA ASP A 413 17.43 -6.11 14.73
C ASP A 413 16.30 -5.56 13.83
N GLY A 414 15.11 -6.19 13.86
CA GLY A 414 13.89 -5.66 13.26
C GLY A 414 13.70 -5.97 11.77
N TRP A 415 14.44 -6.94 11.22
CA TRP A 415 14.20 -7.44 9.86
C TRP A 415 13.06 -8.44 9.84
N VAL A 416 12.30 -8.42 8.75
CA VAL A 416 11.14 -9.28 8.55
C VAL A 416 11.27 -9.98 7.20
N TYR A 417 11.27 -11.31 7.22
CA TYR A 417 11.37 -12.16 6.04
C TYR A 417 10.11 -13.01 5.92
N PRO A 418 9.19 -12.68 5.01
CA PRO A 418 7.97 -13.43 4.82
C PRO A 418 8.18 -14.70 3.98
N TYR A 419 7.38 -15.72 4.23
CA TYR A 419 7.38 -16.99 3.51
C TYR A 419 5.96 -17.53 3.39
N THR A 420 5.64 -18.14 2.25
CA THR A 420 4.36 -18.83 2.04
C THR A 420 4.43 -20.22 2.66
N LEU A 421 3.47 -20.57 3.53
CA LEU A 421 3.42 -21.86 4.17
C LEU A 421 2.89 -22.94 3.22
N VAL A 422 3.63 -24.03 3.11
CA VAL A 422 3.23 -25.23 2.37
C VAL A 422 2.58 -26.26 3.29
N ALA A 423 3.16 -26.49 4.47
CA ALA A 423 2.66 -27.46 5.44
C ALA A 423 3.15 -27.14 6.86
N ALA A 424 2.33 -27.47 7.85
CA ALA A 424 2.68 -27.49 9.26
C ALA A 424 2.46 -28.90 9.83
N GLU A 425 3.43 -29.44 10.55
CA GLU A 425 3.39 -30.79 11.13
C GLU A 425 3.80 -30.75 12.61
N THR A 426 2.96 -31.26 13.49
CA THR A 426 3.32 -31.44 14.91
C THR A 426 3.96 -32.81 15.11
N ARG A 427 5.17 -32.85 15.68
CA ARG A 427 5.94 -34.06 15.97
C ARG A 427 6.42 -34.01 17.42
N GLY A 428 5.78 -34.77 18.30
CA GLY A 428 6.09 -34.71 19.73
C GLY A 428 5.84 -33.31 20.29
N ASP A 429 6.89 -32.70 20.84
CA ASP A 429 6.90 -31.35 21.41
C ASP A 429 7.37 -30.26 20.42
N GLN A 430 7.41 -30.58 19.12
CA GLN A 430 7.84 -29.64 18.08
C GLN A 430 6.76 -29.40 17.01
N LEU A 431 6.74 -28.18 16.48
CA LEU A 431 5.99 -27.77 15.30
C LEU A 431 6.97 -27.50 14.16
N TRP A 432 6.77 -28.20 13.04
CA TRP A 432 7.64 -28.15 11.87
C TRP A 432 6.93 -27.46 10.72
N LEU A 433 7.50 -26.35 10.23
CA LEU A 433 6.93 -25.57 9.13
C LEU A 433 7.74 -25.75 7.85
N THR A 434 7.06 -26.11 6.78
CA THR A 434 7.62 -26.19 5.42
C THR A 434 7.18 -24.96 4.65
N VAL A 435 8.14 -24.20 4.12
CA VAL A 435 7.90 -22.95 3.37
C VAL A 435 8.17 -23.11 1.88
N GLY A 436 7.41 -22.41 1.04
CA GLY A 436 7.37 -22.61 -0.41
C GLY A 436 8.61 -22.09 -1.13
N GLU A 437 9.18 -20.99 -0.64
CA GLU A 437 10.36 -20.34 -1.21
C GLU A 437 11.66 -21.05 -0.80
N GLY A 438 11.57 -21.97 0.18
CA GLY A 438 12.70 -22.45 0.96
C GLY A 438 13.22 -21.37 1.92
N PRO A 439 13.77 -21.71 3.11
CA PRO A 439 14.21 -20.69 4.06
C PRO A 439 15.31 -19.77 3.51
N GLY A 440 16.21 -20.26 2.66
CA GLY A 440 17.26 -19.43 2.06
C GLY A 440 18.32 -18.89 3.04
N PHE A 441 18.28 -19.30 4.32
CA PHE A 441 19.26 -18.94 5.35
C PHE A 441 19.73 -20.16 6.14
N GLN A 442 20.83 -20.00 6.87
CA GLN A 442 21.31 -20.90 7.91
C GLN A 442 21.03 -20.29 9.29
N PHE A 443 20.75 -21.11 10.29
CA PHE A 443 20.51 -20.66 11.67
C PHE A 443 21.27 -21.54 12.67
N ASP A 444 22.19 -20.91 13.42
CA ASP A 444 22.89 -21.50 14.55
C ASP A 444 22.14 -21.12 15.84
N ALA A 445 21.36 -22.05 16.36
CA ALA A 445 20.54 -21.83 17.55
C ALA A 445 21.36 -21.61 18.82
N GLN A 446 22.58 -22.17 18.91
CA GLN A 446 23.44 -21.98 20.09
C GLN A 446 24.02 -20.57 20.12
N LYS A 447 24.43 -20.06 18.95
CA LYS A 447 24.96 -18.70 18.81
C LYS A 447 23.88 -17.65 18.60
N GLN A 448 22.64 -18.06 18.34
CA GLN A 448 21.55 -17.18 17.90
C GLN A 448 21.99 -16.34 16.70
N HIS A 449 22.49 -17.01 15.67
CA HIS A 449 23.04 -16.38 14.48
C HIS A 449 22.34 -16.88 13.22
N MET A 450 21.86 -15.96 12.39
CA MET A 450 21.17 -16.25 11.14
C MET A 450 21.92 -15.62 9.96
N GLN A 451 22.14 -16.38 8.89
CA GLN A 451 22.86 -15.91 7.70
C GLN A 451 22.16 -16.36 6.42
N PHE A 452 21.82 -15.42 5.53
CA PHE A 452 21.28 -15.75 4.22
C PHE A 452 22.35 -16.30 3.27
N ALA A 453 21.99 -17.34 2.53
CA ALA A 453 22.86 -17.95 1.52
C ALA A 453 22.84 -17.17 0.18
N SER A 454 21.74 -16.47 -0.11
CA SER A 454 21.54 -15.68 -1.31
C SER A 454 21.82 -14.20 -1.07
N PHE A 455 22.05 -13.45 -2.16
CA PHE A 455 22.20 -12.00 -2.12
C PHE A 455 21.03 -11.34 -1.34
N PRO A 456 21.29 -10.32 -0.50
CA PRO A 456 22.58 -9.68 -0.23
C PRO A 456 23.43 -10.34 0.86
N GLN A 457 23.12 -11.59 1.22
CA GLN A 457 23.82 -12.41 2.22
C GLN A 457 23.87 -11.70 3.58
N ARG A 458 22.69 -11.28 4.05
CA ARG A 458 22.55 -10.61 5.33
C ARG A 458 22.83 -11.56 6.47
N GLU A 459 23.39 -11.01 7.52
CA GLU A 459 23.67 -11.69 8.79
C GLU A 459 22.94 -10.96 9.91
N HIS A 460 22.36 -11.74 10.81
CA HIS A 460 21.64 -11.25 11.97
C HIS A 460 22.10 -12.01 13.21
N SER A 461 22.33 -11.26 14.28
CA SER A 461 22.66 -11.80 15.60
C SER A 461 21.53 -11.51 16.58
N GLY A 462 21.23 -12.50 17.43
CA GLY A 462 20.19 -12.45 18.44
C GLY A 462 18.96 -13.30 18.09
N ALA A 463 17.93 -13.15 18.92
CA ALA A 463 16.75 -14.00 18.85
C ALA A 463 16.02 -13.85 17.51
N VAL A 464 15.62 -14.98 16.94
CA VAL A 464 14.78 -15.05 15.74
C VAL A 464 13.42 -15.62 16.14
N ARG A 465 12.36 -14.99 15.66
CA ARG A 465 10.97 -15.39 15.92
C ARG A 465 10.28 -15.73 14.60
N VAL A 466 9.34 -16.66 14.65
CA VAL A 466 8.42 -16.95 13.56
C VAL A 466 7.04 -16.47 13.97
N GLU A 467 6.44 -15.66 13.11
CA GLU A 467 5.17 -15.01 13.36
C GLU A 467 4.14 -15.32 12.28
N TRP A 468 2.88 -15.41 12.66
CA TRP A 468 1.76 -15.56 11.74
C TRP A 468 0.48 -15.02 12.36
N THR A 469 -0.48 -14.66 11.53
CA THR A 469 -1.80 -14.22 11.97
C THR A 469 -2.84 -15.16 11.41
N THR A 470 -3.81 -15.55 12.24
CA THR A 470 -4.95 -16.33 11.76
C THR A 470 -6.09 -15.39 11.39
N ARG A 471 -6.60 -15.49 10.17
CA ARG A 471 -7.86 -14.82 9.81
C ARG A 471 -9.05 -15.56 10.38
N ALA A 472 -10.19 -14.88 10.43
CA ALA A 472 -11.50 -15.51 10.50
C ALA A 472 -12.39 -14.96 9.39
N GLU A 473 -13.18 -15.82 8.77
CA GLU A 473 -14.13 -15.44 7.72
C GLU A 473 -15.38 -16.29 7.82
N ARG A 474 -16.55 -15.72 7.54
CA ARG A 474 -17.83 -16.42 7.53
C ARG A 474 -18.77 -15.86 6.47
#